data_AF-G0MYA9-F1
#
_entry.id   AF-G0MYA9-F1
#
_cell.length_a   1.000
_cell.length_b   1.000
_cell.length_c   1.000
_cell.angle_alpha   90.00
_cell.angle_beta   90.00
_cell.angle_gamma   90.00
#
_symmetry.space_group_name_H-M   'P 1'
#
loop_
_entity.id
_entity.type
_entity.pdbx_description
1 polymer ?
#
loop_
_entity_poly.entity_id
_entity_poly.type
_entity_poly.pdbx_seq_one_letter_code
_entity_poly.pdbx_strand_id
1 'polypeptide(L)'
;MSDFMINYITRFKVRFEKEIDHLVEQPLAQPSLQESQLMRARRVVDAANAIIAMGPNAVQIDIEKFENYRSILLSNNVSYNRTQRQLRNGSLGKVLRVIRPAKPMRSR
;
A
#
# COMPACT_ATOMS: atom_id res chain seq x y z
N MET A 1 23.99 3.44 6.25
CA MET A 1 23.14 2.74 5.28
C MET A 1 24.01 2.28 4.14
N SER A 2 24.07 0.96 3.91
CA SER A 2 24.91 0.39 2.85
C SER A 2 24.28 0.62 1.47
N ASP A 3 25.10 0.59 0.42
CA ASP A 3 24.64 0.63 -0.97
C ASP A 3 23.58 -0.44 -1.28
N PHE A 4 23.67 -1.58 -0.60
CA PHE A 4 22.66 -2.64 -0.65
C PHE A 4 21.27 -2.14 -0.22
N MET A 5 21.18 -1.39 0.88
CA MET A 5 19.90 -0.87 1.37
C MET A 5 19.33 0.21 0.45
N ILE A 6 20.17 1.11 -0.07
CA ILE A 6 19.73 2.11 -1.06
C ILE A 6 19.16 1.40 -2.30
N ASN A 7 19.90 0.44 -2.85
CA ASN A 7 19.44 -0.35 -4.01
C ASN A 7 18.14 -1.10 -3.71
N TYR A 8 17.99 -1.67 -2.52
CA TYR A 8 16.77 -2.34 -2.10
C TYR A 8 15.56 -1.40 -2.06
N ILE A 9 15.72 -0.21 -1.46
CA ILE A 9 14.65 0.79 -1.35
C ILE A 9 14.29 1.35 -2.72
N THR A 10 15.27 1.59 -3.59
CA THR A 10 15.04 2.02 -4.98
C THR A 10 14.21 0.99 -5.75
N ARG A 11 14.49 -0.31 -5.61
CA ARG A 11 13.68 -1.36 -6.23
C ARG A 11 12.24 -1.36 -5.71
N PHE A 12 12.06 -1.10 -4.42
CA PHE A 12 10.72 -0.96 -3.81
C PHE A 12 9.94 0.20 -4.41
N LYS A 13 10.59 1.37 -4.51
CA LYS A 13 10.03 2.57 -5.14
C LYS A 13 9.54 2.28 -6.55
N VAL A 14 10.44 1.82 -7.43
CA VAL A 14 10.14 1.56 -8.84
C VAL A 14 9.01 0.55 -9.01
N ARG A 15 8.94 -0.47 -8.15
CA ARG A 15 7.82 -1.42 -8.18
C ARG A 15 6.50 -0.73 -7.88
N PHE A 16 6.43 0.09 -6.84
CA PHE A 16 5.18 0.75 -6.46
C PHE A 16 4.78 1.89 -7.39
N GLU A 17 5.72 2.56 -8.06
CA GLU A 17 5.42 3.48 -9.17
C GLU A 17 4.64 2.75 -10.26
N LYS A 18 5.13 1.58 -10.70
CA LYS A 18 4.42 0.75 -11.69
C LYS A 18 3.05 0.24 -11.20
N GLU A 19 2.92 -0.07 -9.91
CA GLU A 19 1.62 -0.47 -9.34
C GLU A 19 0.62 0.69 -9.32
N ILE A 20 1.08 1.93 -9.12
CA ILE A 20 0.22 3.12 -9.23
C ILE A 20 -0.26 3.27 -10.66
N ASP A 21 0.65 3.20 -11.64
CA ASP A 21 0.30 3.30 -13.06
C ASP A 21 -0.72 2.21 -13.44
N HIS A 22 -0.46 0.97 -13.02
CA HIS A 22 -1.37 -0.15 -13.23
C HIS A 22 -2.76 0.08 -12.63
N LEU A 23 -2.84 0.57 -11.40
CA LEU A 23 -4.13 0.87 -10.76
C LEU A 23 -4.87 2.01 -11.47
N VAL A 24 -4.16 3.01 -12.01
CA VAL A 24 -4.76 4.12 -12.76
C VAL A 24 -5.31 3.63 -14.11
N GLU A 25 -4.54 2.81 -14.83
CA GLU A 25 -4.93 2.25 -16.13
C GLU A 25 -6.00 1.16 -16.03
N GLN A 26 -5.96 0.36 -14.96
CA GLN A 26 -6.88 -0.74 -14.70
C GLN A 26 -7.53 -0.61 -13.32
N PRO A 27 -8.52 0.29 -13.16
CA PRO A 27 -9.16 0.52 -11.88
C PRO A 27 -9.85 -0.72 -11.34
N LEU A 28 -9.75 -0.92 -10.03
CA LEU A 28 -10.51 -1.95 -9.34
C LEU A 28 -12.01 -1.64 -9.41
N ALA A 29 -12.83 -2.70 -9.50
CA ALA A 29 -14.29 -2.57 -9.56
C ALA A 29 -14.92 -1.88 -8.33
N GLN A 30 -14.19 -1.82 -7.20
CA GLN A 30 -14.65 -1.16 -5.98
C GLN A 30 -13.89 0.16 -5.77
N PRO A 31 -14.56 1.32 -5.88
CA PRO A 31 -13.90 2.64 -5.78
C PRO A 31 -13.18 2.88 -4.45
N SER A 32 -13.76 2.47 -3.33
CA SER A 32 -13.13 2.62 -2.00
C SER A 32 -11.87 1.78 -1.85
N LEU A 33 -11.86 0.58 -2.44
CA LEU A 33 -10.70 -0.29 -2.46
C LEU A 33 -9.61 0.26 -3.38
N GLN A 34 -10.00 0.76 -4.55
CA GLN A 34 -9.13 1.44 -5.51
C GLN A 34 -8.38 2.59 -4.84
N GLU A 35 -9.10 3.50 -4.20
CA GLU A 35 -8.52 4.65 -3.52
C GLU A 35 -7.59 4.21 -2.38
N SER A 36 -8.00 3.20 -1.60
CA SER A 36 -7.16 2.65 -0.52
C SER A 36 -5.85 2.06 -1.04
N GLN A 37 -5.87 1.32 -2.15
CA GLN A 37 -4.66 0.75 -2.76
C GLN A 37 -3.75 1.84 -3.34
N LEU A 38 -4.32 2.82 -4.05
CA LEU A 38 -3.57 3.96 -4.58
C LEU A 38 -2.88 4.76 -3.47
N MET A 39 -3.60 5.07 -2.39
CA MET A 39 -3.04 5.78 -1.23
C MET A 39 -1.87 5.01 -0.61
N ARG A 40 -2.02 3.69 -0.43
CA ARG A 40 -0.95 2.84 0.14
C ARG A 40 0.28 2.80 -0.78
N ALA A 41 0.07 2.64 -2.09
CA ALA A 41 1.14 2.62 -3.06
C ALA A 41 1.92 3.95 -3.09
N ARG A 42 1.21 5.08 -3.08
CA ARG A 42 1.80 6.43 -2.98
C ARG A 42 2.62 6.61 -1.71
N ARG A 43 2.08 6.22 -0.55
CA ARG A 43 2.81 6.28 0.73
C ARG A 43 4.11 5.47 0.72
N VAL A 44 4.15 4.34 0.01
CA VAL A 44 5.40 3.58 -0.15
C VAL A 44 6.41 4.36 -1.00
N VAL A 45 5.98 4.93 -2.12
CA VAL A 45 6.85 5.75 -2.99
C VAL A 45 7.38 6.96 -2.23
N ASP A 46 6.53 7.67 -1.50
CA ASP A 46 6.90 8.85 -0.70
C ASP A 46 7.91 8.49 0.39
N ALA A 47 7.67 7.40 1.12
CA ALA A 47 8.60 6.93 2.15
C ALA A 47 9.94 6.48 1.55
N ALA A 48 9.91 5.80 0.40
CA ALA A 48 11.13 5.39 -0.29
C ALA A 48 11.95 6.60 -0.78
N ASN A 49 11.29 7.61 -1.36
CA ASN A 49 11.94 8.86 -1.75
C ASN A 49 12.57 9.57 -0.56
N ALA A 50 11.86 9.65 0.58
CA ALA A 50 12.39 10.25 1.80
C ALA A 50 13.65 9.52 2.29
N ILE A 51 13.64 8.19 2.36
CA ILE A 51 14.80 7.42 2.82
C ILE A 51 15.99 7.56 1.85
N ILE A 52 15.75 7.54 0.54
CA ILE A 52 16.81 7.75 -0.47
C ILE A 52 17.41 9.14 -0.32
N ALA A 53 16.59 10.18 -0.13
CA ALA A 53 17.04 11.55 0.05
C ALA A 53 17.84 11.77 1.35
N MET A 54 17.62 10.96 2.39
CA MET A 54 18.43 10.99 3.61
C MET A 54 19.87 10.47 3.39
N GLY A 55 20.12 9.78 2.28
CA GLY A 55 21.46 9.36 1.86
C GLY A 55 22.07 8.21 2.67
N PRO A 56 23.33 7.85 2.40
CA PRO A 56 23.98 6.68 2.98
C PRO A 56 24.18 6.81 4.50
N ASN A 57 24.20 8.00 5.08
CA ASN A 57 24.39 8.18 6.53
C ASN A 57 23.08 8.40 7.30
N ALA A 58 21.92 8.22 6.65
CA ALA A 58 20.58 8.46 7.21
C ALA A 58 20.39 7.94 8.65
N VAL A 59 20.76 6.67 8.89
CA VAL A 59 20.62 6.00 10.19
C VAL A 59 21.48 6.65 11.29
N GLN A 60 22.64 7.19 10.92
CA GLN A 60 23.55 7.85 11.87
C GLN A 60 23.15 9.30 12.14
N ILE A 61 22.50 9.95 11.18
CA ILE A 61 22.05 11.34 11.28
C ILE A 61 20.75 11.43 12.08
N ASP A 62 19.77 10.59 11.75
CA ASP A 62 18.44 10.62 12.35
C ASP A 62 17.75 9.25 12.25
N ILE A 63 18.04 8.40 13.23
CA ILE A 63 17.53 7.02 13.29
C ILE A 63 16.01 6.97 13.45
N GLU A 64 15.43 7.90 14.22
CA GLU A 64 14.00 7.92 14.50
C GLU A 64 13.22 8.24 13.22
N LYS A 65 13.64 9.27 12.49
CA LYS A 65 13.04 9.62 11.21
C LYS A 65 13.22 8.52 10.17
N PHE A 66 14.38 7.88 10.13
CA PHE A 66 14.62 6.74 9.25
C PHE A 66 13.65 5.58 9.54
N GLU A 67 13.54 5.16 10.80
CA GLU A 67 12.66 4.05 11.19
C GLU A 67 11.18 4.37 11.00
N ASN A 68 10.78 5.65 11.13
CA ASN A 68 9.43 6.11 10.81
C ASN A 68 9.09 5.86 9.34
N TYR A 69 9.93 6.34 8.40
CA TYR A 69 9.70 6.09 6.97
C TYR A 69 9.81 4.61 6.61
N ARG A 70 10.76 3.89 7.21
CA ARG A 70 10.90 2.45 7.01
C ARG A 70 9.65 1.69 7.45
N SER A 71 9.05 2.07 8.57
CA SER A 71 7.80 1.49 9.07
C SER A 71 6.62 1.77 8.15
N ILE A 72 6.51 3.00 7.61
CA ILE A 72 5.50 3.36 6.60
C ILE A 72 5.66 2.48 5.36
N LEU A 73 6.88 2.35 4.84
CA LEU A 73 7.18 1.54 3.65
C LEU A 73 6.76 0.08 3.86
N LEU A 74 7.17 -0.53 4.98
CA LEU A 74 6.91 -1.95 5.25
C LEU A 74 5.43 -2.24 5.52
N SER A 75 4.76 -1.42 6.34
CA SER A 75 3.35 -1.62 6.71
C SER A 75 2.40 -1.48 5.52
N ASN A 76 2.64 -0.48 4.66
CA ASN A 76 1.84 -0.29 3.44
C ASN A 76 2.10 -1.39 2.43
N ASN A 77 3.35 -1.87 2.30
CA ASN A 77 3.68 -3.01 1.45
C ASN A 77 2.97 -4.30 1.88
N VAL A 78 3.00 -4.64 3.17
CA VAL A 78 2.30 -5.82 3.70
C VAL A 78 0.80 -5.73 3.44
N SER A 79 0.21 -4.57 3.73
CA SER A 79 -1.22 -4.32 3.54
C SER A 79 -1.64 -4.41 2.07
N TYR A 80 -0.85 -3.83 1.17
CA TYR A 80 -1.04 -3.89 -0.28
C TYR A 80 -1.05 -5.34 -0.79
N ASN A 81 0.00 -6.09 -0.48
CA ASN A 81 0.14 -7.48 -0.92
C ASN A 81 -0.97 -8.38 -0.37
N ARG A 82 -1.42 -8.14 0.88
CA ARG A 82 -2.55 -8.86 1.45
C ARG A 82 -3.82 -8.62 0.64
N THR A 83 -4.14 -7.37 0.32
CA THR A 83 -5.31 -7.04 -0.50
C THR A 83 -5.20 -7.63 -1.90
N GLN A 84 -4.04 -7.53 -2.56
CA GLN A 84 -3.80 -8.13 -3.87
C GLN A 84 -4.03 -9.65 -3.89
N ARG A 85 -3.55 -10.36 -2.85
CA ARG A 85 -3.83 -11.80 -2.69
C ARG A 85 -5.32 -12.08 -2.52
N GLN A 86 -6.03 -11.26 -1.74
CA GLN A 86 -7.46 -11.41 -1.54
C GLN A 86 -8.28 -11.15 -2.81
N LEU A 87 -7.84 -10.20 -3.65
CA LEU A 87 -8.44 -9.93 -4.95
C LEU A 87 -8.28 -11.12 -5.89
N ARG A 88 -7.05 -11.63 -6.02
CA ARG A 88 -6.74 -12.82 -6.85
C ARG A 88 -7.53 -14.06 -6.42
N ASN A 89 -7.72 -14.24 -5.12
CA ASN A 89 -8.45 -15.38 -4.57
C ASN A 89 -9.98 -15.18 -4.54
N GLY A 90 -10.48 -14.04 -5.02
CA GLY A 90 -11.90 -13.69 -4.99
C GLY A 90 -12.51 -13.55 -3.58
N SER A 91 -11.68 -13.53 -2.53
CA SER A 91 -12.15 -13.56 -1.14
C SER A 91 -12.72 -12.22 -0.66
N LEU A 92 -12.36 -11.11 -1.31
CA LEU A 92 -13.00 -9.81 -1.10
C LEU A 92 -14.45 -9.75 -1.61
N GLY A 93 -14.81 -10.58 -2.60
CA GLY A 93 -16.18 -10.70 -3.10
C GLY A 93 -17.14 -11.41 -2.12
N LYS A 94 -16.61 -12.22 -1.19
CA LYS A 94 -17.40 -12.92 -0.17
C LYS A 94 -17.68 -12.07 1.07
N VAL A 95 -16.76 -11.18 1.46
CA VAL A 95 -16.89 -10.36 2.67
C VAL A 95 -17.95 -9.25 2.52
N LEU A 96 -18.22 -8.80 1.29
CA LEU A 96 -19.17 -7.71 1.04
C LEU A 96 -20.60 -8.14 0.66
N ARG A 97 -20.88 -9.45 0.51
CA ARG A 97 -22.25 -9.92 0.19
C ARG A 97 -23.23 -9.89 1.37
N VAL A 98 -22.79 -9.52 2.59
CA VAL A 98 -23.57 -9.72 3.83
C VAL A 98 -24.35 -8.49 4.29
N ILE A 99 -24.21 -7.31 3.66
CA ILE A 99 -25.05 -6.16 4.02
C ILE A 99 -26.14 -5.95 2.97
N ARG A 100 -27.10 -6.88 2.92
CA ARG A 100 -28.44 -6.52 2.41
C ARG A 100 -29.20 -5.90 3.58
N PRO A 101 -29.72 -4.67 3.48
CA PRO A 101 -30.59 -4.14 4.52
C PRO A 101 -31.78 -5.11 4.68
N ALA A 102 -32.03 -5.52 5.92
CA ALA A 102 -33.19 -6.36 6.23
C ALA A 102 -34.45 -5.65 5.72
N LYS A 103 -35.26 -6.35 4.90
CA LYS A 103 -36.57 -5.84 4.49
C LYS A 103 -37.36 -5.50 5.77
N PRO A 104 -37.99 -4.31 5.87
CA PRO A 104 -38.86 -4.03 7.01
C PRO A 104 -39.99 -5.06 7.02
N MET A 105 -40.08 -5.80 8.13
CA MET A 105 -41.22 -6.67 8.41
C MET A 105 -42.46 -5.77 8.52
N ARG A 106 -43.40 -5.90 7.58
CA ARG A 106 -44.73 -5.32 7.73
C ARG A 106 -45.42 -6.03 8.89
N SER A 107 -45.55 -5.34 10.04
CA SER A 107 -46.51 -5.73 11.06
C SER A 107 -47.92 -5.58 10.47
N ARG A 108 -48.69 -6.67 10.49
CA ARG A 108 -50.13 -6.63 10.28
C ARG A 108 -50.82 -6.32 11.59
#